data_AF-A0A8X6SNG8-F1
#
_entry.id   AF-A0A8X6SNG8-F1
#
_cell.length_a   1.000
_cell.length_b   1.000
_cell.length_c   1.000
_cell.angle_alpha   90.00
_cell.angle_beta   90.00
_cell.angle_gamma   90.00
#
_symmetry.space_group_name_H-M   'P 1'
#
loop_
_entity.id
_entity.type
_entity.pdbx_description
1 polymer ?
#
loop_
_entity_poly.entity_id
_entity_poly.type
_entity_poly.pdbx_seq_one_letter_code
_entity_poly.pdbx_strand_id
1 'polypeptide(L)'
;MMQHEQNNEESEFKFCKTFNCIYMLTCGVCGFKYIGQTSGAMNLRINQHRSDIGKNTSTKNIGRIERQHFNKHGFEDVALNIIKIVPNKINRLWYENVYIGIYNAMYPYGLNVIWNNKNLIQAVKQNDKESIYNSRNNSNKRKRVGKGGRKKRENRDIDTVKKRSK
;
A
#
# COMPACT_ATOMS: atom_id res chain seq x y z
N MET A 1 12.52 -5.54 -56.34
CA MET A 1 13.16 -4.72 -55.30
C MET A 1 12.03 -3.97 -54.58
N MET A 2 11.50 -4.55 -53.50
CA MET A 2 10.52 -3.89 -52.64
C MET A 2 10.99 -4.11 -51.21
N GLN A 3 11.65 -3.09 -50.67
CA GLN A 3 12.01 -3.03 -49.27
C GLN A 3 10.76 -2.54 -48.53
N HIS A 4 10.11 -3.44 -47.78
CA HIS A 4 9.16 -3.04 -46.76
C HIS A 4 9.95 -2.75 -45.49
N GLU A 5 10.30 -1.49 -45.29
CA GLU A 5 10.75 -1.00 -43.99
C GLU A 5 9.52 -0.91 -43.08
N GLN A 6 9.40 -1.86 -42.17
CA GLN A 6 8.42 -1.81 -41.08
C GLN A 6 9.01 -0.94 -39.96
N ASN A 7 8.45 0.26 -39.79
CA ASN A 7 8.74 1.16 -38.68
C ASN A 7 8.29 0.54 -37.35
N ASN A 8 9.24 0.02 -36.59
CA ASN A 8 9.06 -0.30 -35.16
C ASN A 8 9.20 0.99 -34.35
N GLU A 9 8.12 1.75 -34.20
CA GLU A 9 8.01 2.75 -33.12
C GLU A 9 7.68 2.04 -31.80
N GLU A 10 8.69 1.44 -31.17
CA GLU A 10 8.64 1.20 -29.73
C GLU A 10 8.69 2.57 -29.04
N SER A 11 7.52 3.10 -28.67
CA SER A 11 7.43 4.37 -27.97
C SER A 11 8.18 4.28 -26.64
N GLU A 12 9.33 4.93 -26.56
CA GLU A 12 10.17 5.02 -25.36
C GLU A 12 9.35 5.58 -24.18
N PHE A 13 9.25 4.80 -23.09
CA PHE A 13 8.58 5.27 -21.88
C PHE A 13 9.35 6.43 -21.25
N LYS A 14 8.89 7.66 -21.49
CA LYS A 14 9.50 8.87 -20.93
C LYS A 14 8.99 9.13 -19.52
N PHE A 15 9.64 8.51 -18.54
CA PHE A 15 9.36 8.66 -17.10
C PHE A 15 9.12 10.12 -16.70
N CYS A 16 10.02 11.03 -17.11
CA CYS A 16 10.00 12.45 -16.74
C CYS A 16 8.77 13.22 -17.27
N LYS A 17 8.18 12.74 -18.37
CA LYS A 17 7.00 13.32 -19.04
C LYS A 17 5.72 12.54 -18.73
N THR A 18 5.73 11.65 -17.74
CA THR A 18 4.51 10.95 -17.33
C THR A 18 3.61 11.89 -16.53
N PHE A 19 2.30 11.85 -16.79
CA PHE A 19 1.27 12.66 -16.14
C PHE A 19 0.27 11.78 -15.40
N ASN A 20 -0.54 12.40 -14.53
CA ASN A 20 -1.68 11.75 -13.88
C ASN A 20 -1.31 10.40 -13.22
N CYS A 21 -0.24 10.34 -12.44
CA CYS A 21 0.27 9.10 -11.90
C CYS A 21 0.39 9.11 -10.37
N ILE A 22 0.47 7.90 -9.81
CA ILE A 22 0.92 7.61 -8.46
C ILE A 22 2.40 7.28 -8.53
N TYR A 23 3.18 7.87 -7.64
CA TYR A 23 4.61 7.63 -7.52
C TYR A 23 5.02 7.33 -6.09
N MET A 24 6.18 6.72 -5.95
CA MET A 24 6.82 6.38 -4.68
C MET A 24 8.24 6.95 -4.64
N LEU A 25 8.54 7.67 -3.57
CA LEU A 25 9.89 8.03 -3.17
C LEU A 25 10.34 7.05 -2.10
N THR A 26 11.49 6.42 -2.29
CA THR A 26 12.11 5.54 -1.30
C THR A 26 13.44 6.15 -0.88
N CYS A 27 13.63 6.38 0.41
CA CYS A 27 14.91 6.82 0.95
C CYS A 27 15.93 5.68 0.83
N GLY A 28 17.06 5.92 0.14
CA GLY A 28 18.14 4.97 -0.01
C GLY A 28 18.91 4.70 1.29
N VAL A 29 18.87 5.61 2.26
CA VAL A 29 19.56 5.48 3.54
C VAL A 29 18.83 4.55 4.51
N CYS A 30 17.51 4.69 4.64
CA CYS A 30 16.72 3.96 5.66
C CYS A 30 15.56 3.13 5.11
N GLY A 31 15.27 3.19 3.81
CA GLY A 31 14.20 2.44 3.16
C GLY A 31 12.77 2.97 3.39
N PHE A 32 12.61 4.08 4.11
CA PHE A 32 11.30 4.72 4.32
C PHE A 32 10.71 5.23 3.02
N LYS A 33 9.39 5.16 2.92
CA LYS A 33 8.64 5.41 1.69
C LYS A 33 7.67 6.57 1.85
N TYR A 34 7.53 7.33 0.78
CA TYR A 34 6.49 8.33 0.59
C TYR A 34 5.74 8.01 -0.71
N ILE A 35 4.42 7.93 -0.63
CA ILE A 35 3.52 7.78 -1.78
C ILE A 35 2.88 9.14 -2.06
N GLY A 36 2.87 9.54 -3.33
CA GLY A 36 2.19 10.74 -3.75
C GLY A 36 1.52 10.57 -5.11
N GLN A 37 0.65 11.51 -5.45
CA GLN A 37 0.11 11.64 -6.81
C GLN A 37 0.42 12.98 -7.47
N THR A 38 0.38 13.01 -8.79
CA THR A 38 0.49 14.24 -9.60
C THR A 38 -0.49 14.21 -10.75
N SER A 39 -1.11 15.36 -11.07
CA SER A 39 -1.79 15.58 -12.36
C SER A 39 -0.84 16.13 -13.43
N GLY A 40 0.18 16.89 -13.02
CA GLY A 40 1.19 17.46 -13.90
C GLY A 40 2.32 16.48 -14.23
N ALA A 41 3.27 16.95 -15.04
CA ALA A 41 4.43 16.17 -15.45
C ALA A 41 5.28 15.76 -14.25
N MET A 42 5.80 14.54 -14.29
CA MET A 42 6.54 13.95 -13.18
C MET A 42 7.80 14.74 -12.82
N ASN A 43 8.55 15.22 -13.81
CA ASN A 43 9.72 16.06 -13.59
C ASN A 43 9.41 17.34 -12.78
N LEU A 44 8.30 18.02 -13.08
CA LEU A 44 7.89 19.22 -12.36
C LEU A 44 7.56 18.89 -10.90
N ARG A 45 6.88 17.76 -10.66
CA ARG A 45 6.56 17.33 -9.29
C ARG A 45 7.81 17.03 -8.47
N ILE A 46 8.82 16.40 -9.08
CA ILE A 46 10.08 16.09 -8.40
C ILE A 46 10.92 17.33 -8.16
N ASN A 47 10.96 18.26 -9.12
CA ASN A 47 11.63 19.55 -8.92
C ASN A 47 10.98 20.36 -7.79
N GLN A 48 9.64 20.30 -7.68
CA GLN A 48 8.93 20.92 -6.56
C GLN A 48 9.34 20.31 -5.22
N HIS A 49 9.40 18.97 -5.12
CA HIS A 49 9.89 18.29 -3.92
C HIS A 49 11.31 18.72 -3.56
N ARG A 50 12.24 18.73 -4.53
CA ARG A 50 13.64 19.18 -4.34
C ARG A 50 13.71 20.62 -3.83
N SER A 51 12.99 21.54 -4.48
CA SER A 51 12.96 22.95 -4.08
C SER A 51 12.39 23.12 -2.67
N ASP A 52 11.32 22.38 -2.35
CA ASP A 52 10.67 22.46 -1.04
C ASP A 52 11.51 21.89 0.09
N ILE A 53 12.36 20.90 -0.18
CA ILE A 53 13.31 20.32 0.78
C ILE A 53 14.48 21.27 1.04
N GLY A 54 15.00 21.93 -0.01
CA GLY A 54 16.10 22.88 0.12
C GLY A 54 15.71 24.19 0.83
N LYS A 55 14.42 24.52 0.88
CA LYS A 55 13.92 25.64 1.66
C LYS A 55 13.89 25.26 3.13
N ASN A 56 14.89 25.72 3.89
CA ASN A 56 14.97 25.66 5.35
C ASN A 56 13.81 26.42 6.02
N THR A 57 12.61 25.87 5.92
CA THR A 57 11.45 26.33 6.69
C THR A 57 11.42 25.50 7.96
N SER A 58 11.99 26.05 9.03
CA SER A 58 12.08 25.48 10.39
C SER A 58 10.71 25.27 11.07
N THR A 59 9.73 24.75 10.34
CA THR A 59 8.42 24.45 10.86
C THR A 59 8.39 22.98 11.25
N LYS A 60 8.24 22.71 12.56
CA LYS A 60 7.96 21.39 13.16
C LYS A 60 6.56 20.86 12.76
N ASN A 61 6.12 21.14 11.54
CA ASN A 61 4.81 20.78 11.03
C ASN A 61 4.83 19.30 10.64
N ILE A 62 4.06 18.50 11.38
CA ILE A 62 3.89 17.05 11.13
C ILE A 62 3.47 16.79 9.68
N GLY A 63 2.69 17.68 9.06
CA GLY A 63 2.28 17.57 7.64
C GLY A 63 3.38 17.71 6.59
N ARG A 64 4.66 17.83 6.99
CA ARG A 64 5.83 17.95 6.11
C ARG A 64 6.94 16.96 6.46
N ILE A 65 6.58 15.83 7.05
CA ILE A 65 7.57 14.86 7.55
C ILE A 65 8.45 14.29 6.44
N GLU A 66 7.91 14.13 5.23
CA GLU A 66 8.67 13.69 4.06
C GLU A 66 9.79 14.69 3.73
N ARG A 67 9.49 16.00 3.82
CA ARG A 67 10.48 17.04 3.54
C ARG A 67 11.57 17.07 4.58
N GLN A 68 11.17 17.04 5.86
CA GLN A 68 12.12 17.00 6.97
C GLN A 68 13.02 15.77 6.91
N HIS A 69 12.45 14.63 6.51
CA HIS A 69 13.21 13.40 6.34
C HIS A 69 14.25 13.51 5.23
N PHE A 70 13.85 13.93 4.03
CA PHE A 70 14.78 14.06 2.90
C PHE A 70 15.75 15.24 3.04
N ASN A 71 15.43 16.26 3.84
CA ASN A 71 16.40 17.30 4.19
C ASN A 71 17.55 16.73 5.04
N LYS A 72 17.27 15.74 5.90
CA LYS A 72 18.29 15.08 6.75
C LYS A 72 19.10 14.01 6.00
N HIS A 73 18.45 13.23 5.14
CA HIS A 73 19.09 12.12 4.43
C HIS A 73 19.58 12.48 3.03
N GLY A 74 19.31 13.69 2.55
CA GLY A 74 19.58 14.06 1.15
C GLY A 74 18.47 13.60 0.21
N PHE A 75 18.27 14.34 -0.88
CA PHE A 75 17.34 13.95 -1.95
C PHE A 75 18.04 13.16 -3.07
N GLU A 76 19.36 13.25 -3.13
CA GLU A 76 20.26 12.49 -4.00
C GLU A 76 20.11 10.98 -3.80
N ASP A 77 19.87 10.53 -2.57
CA ASP A 77 19.68 9.12 -2.23
C ASP A 77 18.23 8.65 -2.39
N VAL A 78 17.39 9.39 -3.12
CA VAL A 78 15.98 9.01 -3.31
C VAL A 78 15.81 8.16 -4.57
N ALA A 79 15.37 6.92 -4.38
CA ALA A 79 14.88 6.08 -5.46
C ALA A 79 13.43 6.46 -5.79
N LEU A 80 13.16 6.71 -7.07
CA LEU A 80 11.87 7.17 -7.55
C LEU A 80 11.23 6.15 -8.49
N ASN A 81 9.97 5.80 -8.23
CA ASN A 81 9.21 4.85 -9.04
C ASN A 81 7.81 5.40 -9.36
N ILE A 82 7.32 5.17 -10.58
CA ILE A 82 5.91 5.34 -10.92
C ILE A 82 5.22 4.00 -10.67
N ILE A 83 4.21 4.02 -9.81
CA ILE A 83 3.45 2.81 -9.47
C ILE A 83 2.32 2.59 -10.47
N LYS A 84 1.58 3.66 -10.81
CA LYS A 84 0.38 3.55 -11.63
C LYS A 84 0.05 4.87 -12.33
N ILE A 85 -0.36 4.81 -13.60
CA ILE A 85 -0.95 5.95 -14.31
C ILE A 85 -2.47 5.87 -14.17
N VAL A 86 -3.09 6.95 -13.68
CA VAL A 86 -4.52 7.06 -13.36
C VAL A 86 -5.02 8.45 -13.78
N PRO A 87 -5.55 8.64 -15.00
CA PRO A 87 -6.04 9.93 -15.50
C PRO A 87 -7.12 10.57 -14.63
N ASN A 88 -8.09 9.77 -14.17
CA ASN A 88 -9.20 10.25 -13.35
C ASN A 88 -8.72 10.65 -11.94
N LYS A 89 -9.01 11.90 -11.52
CA LYS A 89 -8.58 12.46 -10.24
C LYS A 89 -9.12 11.70 -9.02
N ILE A 90 -10.39 11.31 -9.03
CA ILE A 90 -11.03 10.61 -7.90
C ILE A 90 -10.36 9.25 -7.71
N ASN A 91 -10.21 8.49 -8.80
CA ASN A 91 -9.54 7.20 -8.75
C ASN A 91 -8.08 7.36 -8.33
N ARG A 92 -7.38 8.39 -8.81
CA ARG A 92 -5.98 8.64 -8.45
C ARG A 92 -5.83 8.90 -6.95
N LEU A 93 -6.72 9.68 -6.34
CA LEU A 93 -6.74 9.87 -4.88
C LEU A 93 -7.03 8.56 -4.14
N TRP A 94 -7.95 7.73 -4.65
CA TRP A 94 -8.22 6.42 -4.06
C TRP A 94 -6.99 5.50 -4.12
N TYR A 95 -6.34 5.39 -5.29
CA TYR A 95 -5.13 4.59 -5.47
C TYR A 95 -3.96 5.09 -4.61
N GLU A 96 -3.76 6.40 -4.47
CA GLU A 96 -2.75 6.97 -3.57
C GLU A 96 -2.92 6.41 -2.15
N ASN A 97 -4.14 6.46 -1.61
CA ASN A 97 -4.46 5.93 -0.29
C ASN A 97 -4.23 4.42 -0.19
N VAL A 98 -4.67 3.66 -1.19
CA VAL A 98 -4.44 2.20 -1.24
C VAL A 98 -2.94 1.88 -1.20
N TYR A 99 -2.14 2.57 -2.01
CA TYR A 99 -0.70 2.34 -2.06
C TYR A 99 0.04 2.82 -0.82
N ILE A 100 -0.43 3.85 -0.11
CA ILE A 100 0.10 4.19 1.21
C ILE A 100 0.01 2.99 2.16
N GLY A 101 -1.12 2.29 2.16
CA GLY A 101 -1.31 1.08 2.97
C GLY A 101 -0.44 -0.09 2.50
N ILE A 102 -0.48 -0.40 1.20
CA ILE A 102 0.25 -1.55 0.63
C ILE A 102 1.76 -1.44 0.86
N TYR A 103 2.33 -0.24 0.70
CA TYR A 103 3.78 -0.04 0.86
C TYR A 103 4.21 0.32 2.28
N ASN A 104 3.30 0.24 3.27
CA ASN A 104 3.55 0.65 4.65
C ASN A 104 4.18 2.06 4.75
N ALA A 105 3.70 2.98 3.91
CA ALA A 105 4.26 4.32 3.78
C ALA A 105 3.69 5.29 4.83
N MET A 106 2.79 4.85 5.71
CA MET A 106 2.18 5.67 6.74
C MET A 106 3.12 5.90 7.93
N TYR A 107 3.21 7.13 8.42
CA TYR A 107 3.90 7.45 9.67
C TYR A 107 3.30 6.66 10.86
N PRO A 108 4.11 6.06 11.76
CA PRO A 108 5.55 6.20 11.93
C PRO A 108 6.44 5.27 11.09
N TYR A 109 5.87 4.37 10.30
CA TYR A 109 6.64 3.37 9.52
C TYR A 109 7.06 3.87 8.12
N GLY A 110 6.46 4.97 7.67
CA GLY A 110 6.83 5.70 6.47
C GLY A 110 6.61 7.20 6.62
N LEU A 111 6.50 7.91 5.49
CA LEU A 111 6.55 9.37 5.40
C LEU A 111 5.22 10.02 5.02
N ASN A 112 4.16 9.25 4.82
CA ASN A 112 2.81 9.79 4.63
C ASN A 112 2.13 10.03 5.97
N VAL A 113 1.68 11.27 6.19
CA VAL A 113 0.81 11.62 7.31
C VAL A 113 -0.64 11.63 6.83
N ILE A 114 -1.45 10.74 7.41
CA ILE A 114 -2.88 10.69 7.15
C ILE A 114 -3.59 11.44 8.28
N TRP A 115 -4.25 12.54 7.93
CA TRP A 115 -5.15 13.22 8.85
C TRP A 115 -6.52 12.54 8.81
N ASN A 116 -6.79 11.70 9.82
CA ASN A 116 -8.10 11.12 10.17
C ASN A 116 -9.03 10.76 8.99
N ASN A 117 -8.53 9.96 8.04
CA ASN A 117 -9.24 9.70 6.79
C ASN A 117 -10.02 8.38 6.87
N LYS A 118 -11.34 8.46 7.12
CA LYS A 118 -12.26 7.31 7.19
C LYS A 118 -12.16 6.36 5.98
N ASN A 119 -11.75 6.88 4.83
CA ASN A 119 -11.62 6.13 3.57
C ASN A 119 -10.46 5.14 3.56
N LEU A 120 -9.36 5.41 4.28
CA LEU A 120 -8.22 4.49 4.39
C LEU A 120 -8.56 3.24 5.21
N ILE A 121 -9.30 3.40 6.30
CA ILE A 121 -9.79 2.29 7.11
C ILE A 121 -10.70 1.37 6.28
N GLN A 122 -11.50 1.93 5.36
CA GLN A 122 -12.36 1.13 4.49
C GLN A 122 -11.59 0.39 3.39
N ALA A 123 -10.58 1.03 2.78
CA ALA A 123 -9.74 0.40 1.76
C ALA A 123 -8.90 -0.76 2.31
N VAL A 124 -8.31 -0.61 3.50
CA VAL A 124 -7.56 -1.70 4.18
C VAL A 124 -8.50 -2.87 4.50
N LYS A 125 -9.70 -2.61 5.01
CA LYS A 125 -10.71 -3.64 5.30
C LYS A 125 -11.17 -4.41 4.06
N GLN A 126 -11.13 -3.82 2.87
CA GLN A 126 -11.48 -4.51 1.62
C GLN A 126 -10.35 -5.45 1.17
N ASN A 127 -9.09 -5.01 1.25
CA ASN A 127 -7.93 -5.86 0.95
C ASN A 127 -7.80 -7.05 1.92
N ASP A 128 -8.09 -6.87 3.22
CA ASP A 128 -8.10 -7.98 4.18
C ASP A 128 -9.18 -9.01 3.86
N LYS A 129 -10.34 -8.58 3.35
CA LYS A 129 -11.40 -9.52 2.94
C LYS A 129 -11.00 -10.33 1.71
N GLU A 130 -10.37 -9.70 0.71
CA GLU A 130 -9.89 -10.41 -0.48
C GLU A 130 -8.71 -11.35 -0.15
N SER A 131 -7.81 -10.97 0.76
CA SER A 131 -6.70 -11.85 1.19
C SER A 131 -7.20 -13.05 2.01
N ILE A 132 -8.20 -12.86 2.88
CA ILE A 132 -8.86 -13.95 3.62
C ILE A 132 -9.65 -14.87 2.68
N TYR A 133 -10.34 -14.31 1.68
CA TYR A 133 -11.07 -15.09 0.68
C TYR A 133 -10.13 -15.95 -0.18
N ASN A 134 -8.99 -15.39 -0.62
CA ASN A 134 -7.99 -16.11 -1.39
C ASN A 134 -7.18 -17.12 -0.56
N SER A 135 -6.98 -16.88 0.74
CA SER A 135 -6.34 -17.81 1.68
C SER A 135 -7.18 -19.07 1.94
N ARG A 136 -8.50 -18.93 2.04
CA ARG A 136 -9.41 -20.06 2.29
C ARG A 136 -9.46 -21.06 1.12
N ASN A 137 -9.24 -20.62 -0.11
CA ASN A 137 -9.31 -21.49 -1.29
C ASN A 137 -8.03 -22.33 -1.53
N ASN A 138 -6.94 -22.08 -0.80
CA ASN A 138 -5.65 -22.75 -1.02
C ASN A 138 -5.29 -23.83 0.03
N SER A 139 -6.20 -24.15 0.96
CA SER A 139 -5.93 -25.10 2.07
C SER A 139 -6.46 -26.53 1.84
N ASN A 140 -7.17 -26.81 0.74
CA ASN A 140 -7.74 -28.13 0.48
C ASN A 140 -6.91 -29.00 -0.48
N LYS A 141 -5.64 -29.28 -0.14
CA LYS A 141 -4.89 -30.37 -0.78
C LYS A 141 -3.77 -30.93 0.09
N ARG A 142 -4.10 -31.38 1.31
CA ARG A 142 -3.23 -32.32 2.04
C ARG A 142 -3.97 -33.63 2.29
N LYS A 143 -3.51 -34.67 1.61
CA LYS A 143 -4.01 -36.05 1.62
C LYS A 143 -4.04 -36.59 3.06
N ARG A 144 -5.20 -37.12 3.46
CA ARG A 144 -5.39 -37.84 4.73
C ARG A 144 -4.63 -39.17 4.69
N VAL A 145 -3.59 -39.30 5.50
CA VAL A 145 -3.01 -40.60 5.88
C VAL A 145 -3.70 -41.01 7.18
N GLY A 146 -4.39 -42.15 7.15
CA GLY A 146 -5.17 -42.64 8.28
C GLY A 146 -4.35 -43.41 9.31
N LYS A 147 -4.93 -43.59 10.51
CA LYS A 147 -5.02 -44.83 11.32
C LYS A 147 -5.28 -44.49 12.80
N GLY A 148 -6.11 -45.31 13.45
CA GLY A 148 -6.11 -45.49 14.91
C GLY A 148 -7.43 -45.10 15.59
N GLY A 149 -8.30 -46.07 15.88
CA GLY A 149 -9.59 -45.85 16.53
C GLY A 149 -9.64 -46.18 18.02
N ARG A 150 -10.90 -46.36 18.50
CA ARG A 150 -11.36 -46.97 19.78
C ARG A 150 -11.41 -45.97 20.97
N LYS A 151 -12.47 -45.81 21.78
CA LYS A 151 -13.75 -46.53 22.02
C LYS A 151 -14.75 -45.60 22.75
N LYS A 152 -16.05 -45.80 22.51
CA LYS A 152 -17.20 -45.26 23.28
C LYS A 152 -17.24 -45.81 24.71
N ARG A 153 -17.78 -45.02 25.64
CA ARG A 153 -18.48 -45.52 26.84
C ARG A 153 -19.66 -44.60 27.19
N GLU A 154 -20.82 -45.21 27.37
CA GLU A 154 -22.14 -44.63 27.63
C GLU A 154 -22.43 -44.45 29.13
N ASN A 155 -23.30 -43.47 29.39
CA ASN A 155 -24.31 -43.28 30.44
C ASN A 155 -24.06 -43.68 31.89
N ARG A 156 -24.43 -42.74 32.78
CA ARG A 156 -25.38 -43.01 33.86
C ARG A 156 -26.03 -41.70 34.35
N ASP A 157 -27.36 -41.69 34.30
CA ASP A 157 -28.27 -40.74 34.95
C ASP A 157 -28.10 -40.73 36.47
N ILE A 158 -28.61 -39.67 37.14
CA ILE A 158 -29.51 -39.71 38.31
C ILE A 158 -29.68 -38.27 38.83
N ASP A 159 -30.84 -37.71 38.46
CA ASP A 159 -31.87 -37.17 39.35
C ASP A 159 -31.60 -36.07 40.40
N THR A 160 -32.53 -35.10 40.32
CA THR A 160 -33.35 -34.54 41.41
C THR A 160 -32.95 -33.25 42.16
N VAL A 161 -33.80 -32.23 41.92
CA VAL A 161 -34.71 -31.61 42.92
C VAL A 161 -34.34 -30.25 43.56
N LYS A 162 -35.22 -29.28 43.22
CA LYS A 162 -35.86 -28.19 44.00
C LYS A 162 -35.01 -27.13 44.71
N LYS A 163 -35.35 -25.85 44.42
CA LYS A 163 -36.13 -24.90 45.27
C LYS A 163 -36.07 -23.50 44.61
N ARG A 164 -37.11 -23.02 43.92
CA ARG A 164 -38.17 -22.06 44.35
C ARG A 164 -37.73 -20.87 45.24
N SER A 165 -37.78 -19.70 44.61
CA SER A 165 -38.54 -18.49 44.99
C SER A 165 -38.26 -17.75 46.30
N LYS A 166 -37.90 -16.47 46.19
CA LYS A 166 -38.74 -15.34 46.61
C LYS A 166 -38.39 -14.11 45.78
#